data_AF-A0A562D5D4-F1
#
_entry.id   AF-A0A562D5D4-F1
#
_cell.length_a   1.000
_cell.length_b   1.000
_cell.length_c   1.000
_cell.angle_alpha   90.00
_cell.angle_beta   90.00
_cell.angle_gamma   90.00
#
_symmetry.space_group_name_H-M   'P 1'
#
loop_
_entity.id
_entity.type
_entity.pdbx_description
1 polymer ?
#
loop_
_entity_poly.entity_id
_entity_poly.type
_entity_poly.pdbx_seq_one_letter_code
_entity_poly.pdbx_strand_id
1 'polypeptide(L)'
;MRTSPLVVPVLLAGLPLALSGVVGIAAPASALPPTCHGLTATIVGTDGDDDLDGTPLADVVWLGPGDDVFRGGAGDDVVCGGGGRDTLSGGYGNDLLDGQGGADRIPGGPGNDRLLGGGGADALNGGAGDDVIDGGAGDDLLTYLTSLHPVTVDGAAGTVDGDGHDTYTRVETVQGTADADTMVGGPGRDRFVGVAGADTIIGNGGDDVLVAGGGTTIGGAGDDLLIVQRGTARGGPGRDVLQLSRGARGHGGADDDEIRLRDGRSVAWGVGGDDTFVVRSVHARPTVDGGAGDDAISFQGFARGVSVDLARGKARWGKRGVAALRSVSIALGSAHRDVLAGSGRNEYLSGGPGADRLLGLGGTDILEGGRGRDVAYGGGGADICSAEVRRGCEV
;
A
#
# COMPACT_ATOMS: atom_id res chain seq x y z
N MET A 1 -65.86 2.90 84.29
CA MET A 1 -67.15 2.23 84.01
C MET A 1 -67.16 1.82 82.55
N ARG A 2 -67.49 0.56 82.20
CA ARG A 2 -67.89 0.06 80.84
C ARG A 2 -66.84 0.24 79.72
N THR A 3 -66.72 -0.59 78.67
CA THR A 3 -67.16 -1.96 78.33
C THR A 3 -66.34 -2.39 77.09
N SER A 4 -65.91 -3.64 77.00
CA SER A 4 -65.46 -4.29 75.74
C SER A 4 -66.62 -5.15 75.16
N PRO A 5 -66.51 -5.80 73.99
CA PRO A 5 -65.72 -5.54 72.76
C PRO A 5 -66.63 -5.52 71.48
N LEU A 6 -66.07 -5.37 70.27
CA LEU A 6 -66.64 -5.97 69.03
C LEU A 6 -65.58 -6.18 67.92
N VAL A 7 -65.92 -7.01 66.93
CA VAL A 7 -65.08 -7.55 65.81
C VAL A 7 -66.01 -7.88 64.60
N VAL A 8 -65.61 -8.27 63.38
CA VAL A 8 -64.37 -8.98 62.94
C VAL A 8 -63.53 -8.29 61.80
N PRO A 9 -63.57 -8.57 60.46
CA PRO A 9 -62.29 -8.61 59.69
C PRO A 9 -62.25 -8.03 58.23
N VAL A 10 -61.14 -8.37 57.53
CA VAL A 10 -60.89 -8.47 56.05
C VAL A 10 -60.16 -7.26 55.42
N LEU A 11 -58.83 -7.30 55.19
CA LEU A 11 -58.02 -7.90 54.07
C LEU A 11 -57.81 -6.87 52.92
N LEU A 12 -56.61 -6.41 52.54
CA LEU A 12 -55.57 -7.06 51.71
C LEU A 12 -54.28 -6.18 51.78
N ALA A 13 -53.14 -6.66 52.30
CA ALA A 13 -51.89 -7.03 51.58
C ALA A 13 -51.28 -6.01 50.56
N GLY A 14 -49.97 -5.70 50.68
CA GLY A 14 -49.18 -5.12 49.57
C GLY A 14 -48.04 -4.12 49.88
N LEU A 15 -46.90 -4.59 50.40
CA LEU A 15 -45.54 -4.02 50.20
C LEU A 15 -44.62 -5.23 49.84
N PRO A 16 -43.46 -5.11 49.14
CA PRO A 16 -42.46 -4.03 49.26
C PRO A 16 -41.74 -3.59 47.94
N LEU A 17 -40.51 -3.08 48.07
CA LEU A 17 -39.61 -2.34 47.15
C LEU A 17 -39.04 -3.12 45.92
N ALA A 18 -38.31 -2.34 45.08
CA ALA A 18 -37.24 -2.67 44.10
C ALA A 18 -37.63 -2.40 42.62
N LEU A 19 -36.74 -2.10 41.65
CA LEU A 19 -35.27 -1.96 41.62
C LEU A 19 -34.85 -0.92 40.53
N SER A 20 -33.54 -0.67 40.38
CA SER A 20 -32.90 0.11 39.32
C SER A 20 -33.38 -0.25 37.90
N GLY A 21 -33.45 0.75 37.02
CA GLY A 21 -33.80 0.55 35.61
C GLY A 21 -32.62 0.02 34.80
N VAL A 22 -32.72 -1.23 34.35
CA VAL A 22 -32.07 -1.70 33.12
C VAL A 22 -33.16 -1.72 32.07
N VAL A 23 -33.07 -0.85 31.05
CA VAL A 23 -34.03 -0.81 29.95
C VAL A 23 -33.63 -1.86 28.93
N GLY A 24 -34.05 -3.11 29.17
CA GLY A 24 -33.94 -4.16 28.17
C GLY A 24 -34.92 -3.91 27.03
N ILE A 25 -34.41 -3.52 25.85
CA ILE A 25 -35.13 -3.63 24.58
C ILE A 25 -34.46 -4.77 23.82
N ALA A 26 -35.15 -5.89 23.68
CA ALA A 26 -34.64 -7.00 22.89
C ALA A 26 -34.62 -6.58 21.41
N ALA A 27 -33.42 -6.53 20.81
CA ALA A 27 -33.27 -6.35 19.38
C ALA A 27 -34.03 -7.45 18.61
N PRO A 28 -34.66 -7.15 17.47
CA PRO A 28 -35.41 -8.14 16.70
C PRO A 28 -34.46 -9.21 16.14
N ALA A 29 -34.73 -10.47 16.49
CA ALA A 29 -33.86 -11.63 16.24
C ALA A 29 -33.82 -12.11 14.77
N SER A 30 -33.65 -11.21 13.80
CA SER A 30 -33.70 -11.52 12.37
C SER A 30 -32.63 -10.85 11.49
N ALA A 31 -31.56 -10.31 12.08
CA ALA A 31 -30.46 -9.69 11.33
C ALA A 31 -29.04 -9.97 11.88
N LEU A 32 -28.90 -10.59 13.06
CA LEU A 32 -27.57 -10.87 13.64
C LEU A 32 -26.82 -11.95 12.84
N PRO A 33 -25.49 -11.81 12.65
CA PRO A 33 -24.66 -12.81 11.98
C PRO A 33 -24.62 -14.11 12.81
N PRO A 34 -24.27 -15.27 12.19
CA PRO A 34 -24.31 -16.57 12.84
C PRO A 34 -23.36 -16.72 14.04
N THR A 35 -22.32 -15.88 14.10
CA THR A 35 -21.34 -15.68 15.18
C THR A 35 -21.96 -15.09 16.44
N CYS A 36 -22.87 -14.14 16.29
CA CYS A 36 -23.58 -13.45 17.37
C CYS A 36 -24.90 -14.14 17.77
N HIS A 37 -25.29 -15.20 17.06
CA HIS A 37 -26.61 -15.81 17.17
C HIS A 37 -26.71 -16.89 18.27
N GLY A 38 -27.56 -16.65 19.27
CA GLY A 38 -27.93 -17.62 20.30
C GLY A 38 -27.31 -17.37 21.68
N LEU A 39 -26.46 -16.34 21.82
CA LEU A 39 -26.04 -15.81 23.10
C LEU A 39 -27.04 -14.74 23.60
N THR A 40 -26.98 -14.41 24.89
CA THR A 40 -27.76 -13.31 25.49
C THR A 40 -26.78 -12.22 25.88
N ALA A 41 -26.90 -11.04 25.28
CA ALA A 41 -26.01 -9.92 25.53
C ALA A 41 -26.04 -9.45 26.99
N THR A 42 -24.85 -9.21 27.55
CA THR A 42 -24.64 -8.53 28.83
C THR A 42 -24.67 -7.01 28.65
N ILE A 43 -24.22 -6.51 27.49
CA ILE A 43 -24.17 -5.10 27.11
C ILE A 43 -24.86 -4.93 25.76
N VAL A 44 -25.73 -3.92 25.65
CA VAL A 44 -26.47 -3.60 24.41
C VAL A 44 -26.41 -2.08 24.21
N GLY A 45 -25.95 -1.65 23.04
CA GLY A 45 -25.99 -0.26 22.57
C GLY A 45 -27.36 0.15 22.05
N THR A 46 -27.38 1.17 21.20
CA THR A 46 -28.58 1.83 20.69
C THR A 46 -28.63 1.81 19.15
N ASP A 47 -29.36 2.76 18.53
CA ASP A 47 -29.40 2.93 17.07
C ASP A 47 -28.52 4.13 16.62
N GLY A 48 -27.50 4.50 17.39
CA GLY A 48 -26.52 5.51 17.01
C GLY A 48 -25.33 5.60 17.97
N ASP A 49 -24.30 6.33 17.53
CA ASP A 49 -22.93 6.39 18.06
C ASP A 49 -22.81 6.25 19.60
N ASP A 50 -22.42 5.06 20.05
CA ASP A 50 -22.22 4.69 21.45
C ASP A 50 -20.71 4.59 21.83
N ASP A 51 -20.38 4.89 23.09
CA ASP A 51 -19.02 4.79 23.66
C ASP A 51 -19.09 3.98 24.96
N LEU A 52 -18.74 2.69 24.87
CA LEU A 52 -19.00 1.68 25.89
C LEU A 52 -17.71 0.99 26.36
N ASP A 53 -17.66 0.69 27.66
CA ASP A 53 -16.62 -0.12 28.31
C ASP A 53 -17.23 -1.46 28.74
N GLY A 54 -16.50 -2.55 28.52
CA GLY A 54 -16.78 -3.88 29.07
C GLY A 54 -16.33 -4.01 30.53
N THR A 55 -16.34 -5.24 31.03
CA THR A 55 -15.96 -5.58 32.40
C THR A 55 -14.68 -6.42 32.45
N PRO A 56 -14.11 -6.69 33.65
CA PRO A 56 -13.02 -7.67 33.81
C PRO A 56 -13.50 -9.14 33.78
N LEU A 57 -14.59 -9.43 33.07
CA LEU A 57 -15.20 -10.74 32.89
C LEU A 57 -15.65 -10.87 31.43
N ALA A 58 -15.76 -12.10 30.93
CA ALA A 58 -16.32 -12.40 29.62
C ALA A 58 -17.70 -11.75 29.41
N ASP A 59 -17.76 -10.80 28.50
CA ASP A 59 -18.96 -10.05 28.11
C ASP A 59 -19.52 -10.52 26.75
N VAL A 60 -20.81 -10.27 26.53
CA VAL A 60 -21.48 -10.50 25.24
C VAL A 60 -22.14 -9.18 24.84
N VAL A 61 -21.70 -8.60 23.72
CA VAL A 61 -21.92 -7.19 23.40
C VAL A 61 -22.51 -7.05 22.01
N TRP A 62 -23.63 -6.34 21.91
CA TRP A 62 -24.21 -5.91 20.63
C TRP A 62 -24.28 -4.38 20.63
N LEU A 63 -23.51 -3.70 19.77
CA LEU A 63 -23.51 -2.24 19.73
C LEU A 63 -24.73 -1.76 18.93
N GLY A 64 -24.79 -2.08 17.64
CA GLY A 64 -25.97 -1.84 16.80
C GLY A 64 -25.61 -1.09 15.52
N PRO A 65 -26.55 -0.28 14.99
CA PRO A 65 -26.24 0.75 14.01
C PRO A 65 -25.62 2.00 14.71
N GLY A 66 -24.48 2.49 14.22
CA GLY A 66 -23.77 3.65 14.79
C GLY A 66 -22.31 3.69 14.34
N ASP A 67 -21.62 4.83 14.48
CA ASP A 67 -20.14 4.83 14.48
C ASP A 67 -19.68 4.56 15.92
N ASP A 68 -19.61 3.28 16.33
CA ASP A 68 -19.52 2.90 17.74
C ASP A 68 -18.08 2.68 18.24
N VAL A 69 -17.88 2.82 19.56
CA VAL A 69 -16.60 2.53 20.23
C VAL A 69 -16.81 1.58 21.40
N PHE A 70 -16.12 0.44 21.38
CA PHE A 70 -16.12 -0.53 22.46
C PHE A 70 -14.71 -0.90 22.94
N ARG A 71 -14.59 -1.12 24.26
CA ARG A 71 -13.37 -1.54 24.94
C ARG A 71 -13.70 -2.65 25.94
N GLY A 72 -13.49 -3.92 25.57
CA GLY A 72 -13.84 -5.09 26.38
C GLY A 72 -13.12 -5.12 27.72
N GLY A 73 -11.79 -5.18 27.66
CA GLY A 73 -10.91 -4.96 28.79
C GLY A 73 -10.19 -6.23 29.22
N ALA A 74 -10.88 -7.15 29.90
CA ALA A 74 -10.31 -8.46 30.23
C ALA A 74 -11.40 -9.51 30.42
N GLY A 75 -11.29 -10.64 29.74
CA GLY A 75 -12.36 -11.62 29.58
C GLY A 75 -12.18 -12.36 28.26
N ASP A 76 -12.93 -13.43 28.04
CA ASP A 76 -13.08 -13.98 26.69
C ASP A 76 -14.37 -13.37 26.12
N ASP A 77 -14.28 -12.21 25.46
CA ASP A 77 -15.42 -11.38 25.08
C ASP A 77 -16.00 -11.76 23.72
N VAL A 78 -17.30 -11.52 23.53
CA VAL A 78 -17.98 -11.68 22.23
C VAL A 78 -18.62 -10.35 21.85
N VAL A 79 -18.05 -9.65 20.87
CA VAL A 79 -18.44 -8.30 20.47
C VAL A 79 -18.94 -8.30 19.03
N CYS A 80 -20.12 -7.72 18.84
CA CYS A 80 -20.76 -7.53 17.57
C CYS A 80 -20.98 -6.03 17.39
N GLY A 81 -20.24 -5.41 16.46
CA GLY A 81 -20.36 -3.99 16.10
C GLY A 81 -21.73 -3.70 15.50
N GLY A 82 -21.83 -3.79 14.18
CA GLY A 82 -23.12 -3.94 13.50
C GLY A 82 -23.20 -3.19 12.19
N GLY A 83 -23.41 -1.88 12.25
CA GLY A 83 -23.71 -1.09 11.06
C GLY A 83 -23.29 0.37 11.17
N GLY A 84 -22.08 0.67 10.71
CA GLY A 84 -21.48 2.00 10.73
C GLY A 84 -19.96 1.83 10.85
N ARG A 85 -19.20 2.80 11.34
CA ARG A 85 -17.73 2.68 11.36
C ARG A 85 -17.19 2.54 12.76
N ASP A 86 -17.01 1.29 13.17
CA ASP A 86 -16.78 0.90 14.56
C ASP A 86 -15.30 0.88 14.96
N THR A 87 -15.04 1.00 16.26
CA THR A 87 -13.76 0.69 16.88
C THR A 87 -13.95 -0.32 18.00
N LEU A 88 -13.63 -1.58 17.72
CA LEU A 88 -13.86 -2.73 18.60
C LEU A 88 -12.53 -3.20 19.20
N SER A 89 -12.27 -2.86 20.46
CA SER A 89 -11.10 -3.41 21.17
C SER A 89 -11.53 -4.56 22.07
N GLY A 90 -10.91 -5.73 21.90
CA GLY A 90 -11.08 -6.87 22.80
C GLY A 90 -10.43 -6.59 24.15
N GLY A 91 -9.12 -6.78 24.24
CA GLY A 91 -8.34 -6.48 25.43
C GLY A 91 -7.48 -7.66 25.82
N TYR A 92 -7.72 -8.22 27.02
CA TYR A 92 -6.98 -9.39 27.53
C TYR A 92 -7.88 -10.63 27.60
N GLY A 93 -7.64 -11.59 26.74
CA GLY A 93 -8.32 -12.89 26.72
C GLY A 93 -8.53 -13.36 25.29
N ASN A 94 -9.39 -14.34 25.07
CA ASN A 94 -9.60 -14.92 23.73
C ASN A 94 -10.92 -14.38 23.16
N ASP A 95 -10.83 -13.27 22.44
CA ASP A 95 -11.98 -12.46 22.06
C ASP A 95 -12.52 -12.85 20.67
N LEU A 96 -13.83 -12.72 20.49
CA LEU A 96 -14.52 -12.82 19.20
C LEU A 96 -15.07 -11.44 18.83
N LEU A 97 -14.44 -10.78 17.86
CA LEU A 97 -14.79 -9.42 17.43
C LEU A 97 -15.32 -9.44 15.99
N ASP A 98 -16.56 -8.99 15.78
CA ASP A 98 -17.27 -9.02 14.50
C ASP A 98 -17.81 -7.62 14.15
N GLY A 99 -17.12 -6.89 13.26
CA GLY A 99 -17.49 -5.53 12.81
C GLY A 99 -18.77 -5.51 11.98
N GLN A 100 -19.02 -6.59 11.24
CA GLN A 100 -20.15 -6.82 10.33
C GLN A 100 -20.21 -5.94 9.08
N GLY A 101 -20.38 -4.62 9.22
CA GLY A 101 -20.77 -3.77 8.10
C GLY A 101 -20.39 -2.31 8.30
N GLY A 102 -19.27 -1.92 7.70
CA GLY A 102 -18.57 -0.73 8.15
C GLY A 102 -17.23 -0.48 7.50
N ALA A 103 -16.35 0.22 8.19
CA ALA A 103 -14.95 0.38 7.76
C ALA A 103 -14.09 0.39 9.01
N ASP A 104 -14.07 -0.77 9.65
CA ASP A 104 -13.97 -0.90 11.10
C ASP A 104 -12.53 -0.97 11.56
N ARG A 105 -12.30 -0.67 12.84
CA ARG A 105 -10.98 -0.79 13.46
C ARG A 105 -11.05 -1.82 14.58
N ILE A 106 -10.42 -2.96 14.37
CA ILE A 106 -10.52 -4.11 15.28
C ILE A 106 -9.12 -4.53 15.77
N PRO A 107 -8.63 -3.96 16.88
CA PRO A 107 -7.56 -4.54 17.69
C PRO A 107 -8.11 -5.63 18.62
N GLY A 108 -7.64 -6.87 18.49
CA GLY A 108 -7.89 -7.94 19.46
C GLY A 108 -7.22 -7.62 20.79
N GLY A 109 -5.93 -7.93 20.91
CA GLY A 109 -5.09 -7.63 22.06
C GLY A 109 -4.17 -8.80 22.41
N PRO A 110 -3.84 -8.98 23.70
CA PRO A 110 -3.13 -10.18 24.15
C PRO A 110 -4.07 -11.34 24.47
N GLY A 111 -4.04 -12.36 23.60
CA GLY A 111 -4.72 -13.64 23.70
C GLY A 111 -4.89 -14.27 22.32
N ASN A 112 -5.66 -15.36 22.18
CA ASN A 112 -5.88 -16.00 20.89
C ASN A 112 -7.24 -15.57 20.33
N ASP A 113 -7.23 -14.49 19.56
CA ASP A 113 -8.43 -13.77 19.13
C ASP A 113 -8.98 -14.27 17.80
N ARG A 114 -10.27 -14.00 17.57
CA ARG A 114 -10.94 -14.22 16.30
C ARG A 114 -11.54 -12.92 15.81
N LEU A 115 -10.92 -12.34 14.77
CA LEU A 115 -11.29 -11.06 14.20
C LEU A 115 -12.03 -11.26 12.88
N LEU A 116 -13.20 -10.63 12.74
CA LEU A 116 -14.01 -10.61 11.53
C LEU A 116 -14.30 -9.14 11.20
N GLY A 117 -13.71 -8.60 10.13
CA GLY A 117 -14.02 -7.24 9.68
C GLY A 117 -15.45 -7.17 9.15
N GLY A 118 -15.72 -8.02 8.15
CA GLY A 118 -17.06 -8.26 7.63
C GLY A 118 -17.26 -7.64 6.26
N GLY A 119 -17.57 -6.34 6.22
CA GLY A 119 -18.12 -5.70 5.03
C GLY A 119 -17.78 -4.22 4.91
N GLY A 120 -16.55 -3.92 4.51
CA GLY A 120 -16.11 -2.66 3.92
C GLY A 120 -14.60 -2.59 3.87
N ALA A 121 -13.98 -1.55 4.42
CA ALA A 121 -12.52 -1.40 4.35
C ALA A 121 -11.93 -1.36 5.76
N ASP A 122 -11.59 -2.53 6.28
CA ASP A 122 -11.37 -2.78 7.70
C ASP A 122 -9.87 -2.76 8.06
N ALA A 123 -9.57 -2.35 9.28
CA ALA A 123 -8.21 -2.26 9.83
C ALA A 123 -8.07 -3.16 11.05
N LEU A 124 -7.50 -4.35 10.81
CA LEU A 124 -7.40 -5.46 11.76
C LEU A 124 -5.99 -5.56 12.35
N ASN A 125 -5.91 -5.86 13.63
CA ASN A 125 -4.68 -6.16 14.36
C ASN A 125 -5.03 -7.24 15.37
N GLY A 126 -4.55 -8.47 15.18
CA GLY A 126 -4.75 -9.58 16.13
C GLY A 126 -4.17 -9.19 17.49
N GLY A 127 -2.86 -9.28 17.60
CA GLY A 127 -2.11 -8.64 18.68
C GLY A 127 -0.97 -9.53 19.13
N ALA A 128 -1.17 -10.25 20.23
CA ALA A 128 -0.19 -11.16 20.80
C ALA A 128 -0.84 -12.46 21.28
N GLY A 129 -0.76 -13.48 20.44
CA GLY A 129 -1.26 -14.84 20.61
C GLY A 129 -1.43 -15.49 19.25
N ASP A 130 -2.12 -16.63 19.16
CA ASP A 130 -2.34 -17.29 17.87
C ASP A 130 -3.73 -16.90 17.32
N ASP A 131 -3.77 -15.90 16.44
CA ASP A 131 -5.03 -15.25 16.02
C ASP A 131 -5.64 -15.84 14.73
N VAL A 132 -6.96 -15.72 14.61
CA VAL A 132 -7.73 -16.11 13.41
C VAL A 132 -8.45 -14.90 12.83
N ILE A 133 -7.91 -14.38 11.74
CA ILE A 133 -8.29 -13.10 11.14
C ILE A 133 -9.00 -13.36 9.81
N ASP A 134 -10.17 -12.77 9.62
CA ASP A 134 -10.88 -12.82 8.34
C ASP A 134 -11.31 -11.40 8.01
N GLY A 135 -10.73 -10.81 6.96
CA GLY A 135 -10.96 -9.42 6.56
C GLY A 135 -12.41 -9.20 6.21
N GLY A 136 -12.76 -9.33 4.93
CA GLY A 136 -14.06 -8.80 4.58
C GLY A 136 -14.43 -8.91 3.12
N ALA A 137 -15.35 -8.04 2.77
CA ALA A 137 -15.66 -7.68 1.42
C ALA A 137 -15.31 -6.20 1.23
N GLY A 138 -14.06 -5.94 0.83
CA GLY A 138 -13.61 -4.63 0.36
C GLY A 138 -12.10 -4.57 0.16
N ASP A 139 -11.44 -3.59 0.78
CA ASP A 139 -9.99 -3.37 0.67
C ASP A 139 -9.39 -3.35 2.10
N ASP A 140 -9.14 -4.53 2.66
CA ASP A 140 -8.83 -4.71 4.08
C ASP A 140 -7.33 -4.64 4.39
N LEU A 141 -7.00 -4.21 5.62
CA LEU A 141 -5.65 -4.04 6.13
C LEU A 141 -5.43 -4.84 7.41
N LEU A 142 -4.60 -5.88 7.34
CA LEU A 142 -3.99 -6.50 8.50
C LEU A 142 -2.69 -5.75 8.84
N THR A 143 -2.58 -5.21 10.05
CA THR A 143 -1.43 -4.38 10.45
C THR A 143 -0.75 -4.87 11.72
N TYR A 144 0.57 -5.00 11.67
CA TYR A 144 1.45 -5.38 12.79
C TYR A 144 2.30 -4.20 13.29
N LEU A 145 1.93 -2.96 12.95
CA LEU A 145 2.72 -1.76 13.27
C LEU A 145 2.99 -1.57 14.78
N THR A 146 2.19 -2.17 15.64
CA THR A 146 2.30 -2.14 17.11
C THR A 146 2.87 -3.41 17.74
N SER A 147 3.19 -4.44 16.94
CA SER A 147 3.92 -5.65 17.39
C SER A 147 5.27 -5.28 17.99
N LEU A 148 5.74 -6.07 18.95
CA LEU A 148 7.04 -5.87 19.62
C LEU A 148 8.19 -6.62 18.96
N HIS A 149 7.90 -7.50 17.99
CA HIS A 149 8.87 -8.32 17.28
C HIS A 149 8.60 -8.30 15.76
N PRO A 150 9.65 -8.37 14.92
CA PRO A 150 9.49 -8.41 13.46
C PRO A 150 8.69 -9.64 13.02
N VAL A 151 7.87 -9.46 11.98
CA VAL A 151 6.96 -10.50 11.49
C VAL A 151 7.50 -11.27 10.30
N THR A 152 7.06 -12.52 10.15
CA THR A 152 7.28 -13.35 8.96
C THR A 152 5.93 -13.72 8.33
N VAL A 153 5.62 -13.14 7.18
CA VAL A 153 4.39 -13.40 6.42
C VAL A 153 4.62 -14.47 5.36
N ASP A 154 3.77 -15.50 5.33
CA ASP A 154 3.62 -16.45 4.22
C ASP A 154 2.21 -16.27 3.62
N GLY A 155 2.13 -15.53 2.52
CA GLY A 155 0.90 -15.26 1.78
C GLY A 155 0.36 -16.44 0.98
N ALA A 156 1.17 -17.48 0.74
CA ALA A 156 0.69 -18.73 0.15
C ALA A 156 -0.05 -19.59 1.18
N ALA A 157 0.39 -19.56 2.44
CA ALA A 157 -0.26 -20.22 3.56
C ALA A 157 -1.39 -19.36 4.19
N GLY A 158 -1.32 -18.05 4.05
CA GLY A 158 -2.18 -17.10 4.77
C GLY A 158 -1.83 -17.03 6.25
N THR A 159 -0.53 -16.99 6.59
CA THR A 159 -0.05 -17.00 7.98
C THR A 159 0.95 -15.89 8.28
N VAL A 160 1.01 -15.45 9.53
CA VAL A 160 2.01 -14.51 10.04
C VAL A 160 2.60 -15.00 11.36
N ASP A 161 3.91 -15.22 11.40
CA ASP A 161 4.64 -15.48 12.66
C ASP A 161 5.19 -14.17 13.24
N GLY A 162 5.04 -13.96 14.55
CA GLY A 162 5.50 -12.73 15.23
C GLY A 162 5.37 -12.80 16.75
N ASP A 163 4.47 -11.99 17.32
CA ASP A 163 4.07 -12.07 18.74
C ASP A 163 3.21 -13.33 19.03
N GLY A 164 2.74 -14.04 18.00
CA GLY A 164 2.29 -15.44 18.02
C GLY A 164 2.25 -16.03 16.60
N HIS A 165 1.37 -17.01 16.34
CA HIS A 165 1.20 -17.63 15.01
C HIS A 165 -0.22 -17.40 14.46
N ASP A 166 -0.37 -16.38 13.63
CA ASP A 166 -1.66 -15.93 13.12
C ASP A 166 -2.02 -16.60 11.80
N THR A 167 -3.32 -16.74 11.56
CA THR A 167 -3.90 -17.13 10.27
C THR A 167 -4.79 -15.99 9.76
N TYR A 168 -4.71 -15.69 8.46
CA TYR A 168 -5.54 -14.66 7.84
C TYR A 168 -6.19 -15.11 6.52
N THR A 169 -7.43 -14.68 6.29
CA THR A 169 -8.14 -14.84 5.01
C THR A 169 -8.83 -13.55 4.58
N ARG A 170 -9.04 -13.38 3.26
CA ARG A 170 -9.76 -12.24 2.67
C ARG A 170 -9.23 -10.87 3.14
N VAL A 171 -7.91 -10.70 3.12
CA VAL A 171 -7.22 -9.43 3.44
C VAL A 171 -6.41 -8.99 2.23
N GLU A 172 -6.62 -7.76 1.78
CA GLU A 172 -5.97 -7.21 0.58
C GLU A 172 -4.59 -6.60 0.87
N THR A 173 -4.29 -6.17 2.10
CA THR A 173 -2.99 -5.58 2.47
C THR A 173 -2.48 -6.15 3.79
N VAL A 174 -1.24 -6.65 3.81
CA VAL A 174 -0.51 -6.93 5.06
C VAL A 174 0.58 -5.87 5.28
N GLN A 175 0.56 -5.25 6.46
CA GLN A 175 1.54 -4.26 6.89
C GLN A 175 2.33 -4.79 8.10
N GLY A 176 3.65 -4.72 8.01
CA GLY A 176 4.55 -5.19 9.05
C GLY A 176 4.88 -4.18 10.14
N THR A 177 6.00 -4.45 10.82
CA THR A 177 6.52 -3.71 11.98
C THR A 177 7.52 -2.63 11.55
N ALA A 178 8.02 -1.84 12.51
CA ALA A 178 9.12 -0.90 12.27
C ALA A 178 10.53 -1.53 12.36
N ASP A 179 10.61 -2.87 12.43
CA ASP A 179 11.84 -3.66 12.49
C ASP A 179 12.07 -4.41 11.15
N ALA A 180 12.97 -5.39 11.12
CA ALA A 180 13.34 -6.09 9.89
C ALA A 180 12.43 -7.30 9.62
N ASP A 181 11.30 -7.08 8.97
CA ASP A 181 10.32 -8.12 8.64
C ASP A 181 10.75 -9.01 7.45
N THR A 182 10.09 -10.16 7.31
CA THR A 182 10.10 -11.00 6.11
C THR A 182 8.67 -11.16 5.59
N MET A 183 8.44 -10.96 4.30
CA MET A 183 7.13 -11.07 3.66
C MET A 183 7.27 -11.81 2.35
N VAL A 184 6.60 -12.95 2.21
CA VAL A 184 6.68 -13.81 1.03
C VAL A 184 5.27 -14.06 0.51
N GLY A 185 5.02 -13.69 -0.74
CA GLY A 185 3.73 -13.80 -1.40
C GLY A 185 3.41 -15.19 -1.94
N GLY A 186 2.20 -15.34 -2.44
CA GLY A 186 1.68 -16.53 -3.10
C GLY A 186 1.87 -16.51 -4.62
N PRO A 187 0.95 -17.17 -5.36
CA PRO A 187 0.89 -17.17 -6.82
C PRO A 187 -0.22 -16.26 -7.37
N GLY A 188 -0.73 -15.32 -6.57
CA GLY A 188 -1.73 -14.34 -6.96
C GLY A 188 -1.34 -12.97 -6.41
N ARG A 189 -2.08 -11.92 -6.80
CA ARG A 189 -1.75 -10.54 -6.43
C ARG A 189 -1.63 -10.35 -4.91
N ASP A 190 -0.42 -10.04 -4.46
CA ASP A 190 -0.10 -9.66 -3.09
C ASP A 190 0.15 -8.16 -2.95
N ARG A 191 -0.02 -7.66 -1.73
CA ARG A 191 0.25 -6.26 -1.40
C ARG A 191 0.79 -6.14 0.02
N PHE A 192 2.06 -5.77 0.09
CA PHE A 192 2.84 -5.76 1.32
C PHE A 192 3.45 -4.41 1.62
N VAL A 193 3.45 -4.04 2.91
CA VAL A 193 3.99 -2.78 3.40
C VAL A 193 4.92 -3.03 4.59
N GLY A 194 6.23 -3.17 4.33
CA GLY A 194 7.28 -3.31 5.37
C GLY A 194 7.66 -2.00 6.08
N VAL A 195 6.85 -0.94 5.92
CA VAL A 195 7.02 0.41 6.50
C VAL A 195 8.46 0.95 6.58
N ALA A 196 9.15 0.76 7.69
CA ALA A 196 10.53 1.16 7.91
C ALA A 196 11.25 0.00 8.58
N GLY A 197 12.38 -0.41 8.01
CA GLY A 197 13.14 -1.53 8.53
C GLY A 197 14.25 -1.94 7.57
N ALA A 198 14.67 -3.20 7.64
CA ALA A 198 15.61 -3.82 6.70
C ALA A 198 14.97 -5.06 6.05
N ASP A 199 13.77 -4.83 5.55
CA ASP A 199 12.72 -5.77 5.18
C ASP A 199 13.14 -6.71 4.04
N THR A 200 12.68 -7.96 4.05
CA THR A 200 12.77 -8.85 2.89
C THR A 200 11.37 -9.10 2.36
N ILE A 201 11.01 -8.46 1.26
CA ILE A 201 9.69 -8.58 0.63
C ILE A 201 9.86 -9.29 -0.72
N ILE A 202 9.10 -10.35 -0.95
CA ILE A 202 9.11 -11.17 -2.18
C ILE A 202 7.65 -11.38 -2.59
N GLY A 203 7.24 -10.92 -3.77
CA GLY A 203 5.87 -11.12 -4.28
C GLY A 203 5.61 -12.52 -4.84
N ASN A 204 6.64 -13.14 -5.44
CA ASN A 204 6.63 -14.44 -6.13
C ASN A 204 5.87 -14.47 -7.46
N GLY A 205 4.57 -14.21 -7.50
CA GLY A 205 3.83 -14.18 -8.77
C GLY A 205 2.40 -13.69 -8.65
N GLY A 206 2.00 -12.85 -9.59
CA GLY A 206 0.88 -11.93 -9.45
C GLY A 206 1.31 -10.54 -9.90
N ASP A 207 0.36 -9.60 -10.04
CA ASP A 207 0.66 -8.20 -10.37
C ASP A 207 0.74 -7.39 -9.06
N ASP A 208 1.87 -7.48 -8.35
CA ASP A 208 1.96 -7.18 -6.92
C ASP A 208 2.18 -5.69 -6.59
N VAL A 209 1.89 -5.29 -5.35
CA VAL A 209 2.18 -3.93 -4.86
C VAL A 209 3.00 -3.96 -3.58
N LEU A 210 4.32 -3.78 -3.73
CA LEU A 210 5.30 -3.99 -2.67
C LEU A 210 5.93 -2.67 -2.22
N VAL A 211 5.78 -2.32 -0.94
CA VAL A 211 6.24 -1.03 -0.38
C VAL A 211 7.26 -1.27 0.74
N ALA A 212 8.49 -0.80 0.54
CA ALA A 212 9.60 -1.01 1.49
C ALA A 212 10.32 0.29 1.88
N GLY A 213 10.57 0.44 3.18
CA GLY A 213 11.40 1.53 3.73
C GLY A 213 12.89 1.25 3.59
N GLY A 214 13.27 -0.03 3.56
CA GLY A 214 14.65 -0.48 3.43
C GLY A 214 14.77 -1.87 2.81
N GLY A 215 15.90 -2.54 3.09
CA GLY A 215 16.06 -3.97 2.80
C GLY A 215 16.13 -4.36 1.32
N THR A 216 15.42 -5.42 0.97
CA THR A 216 15.34 -6.02 -0.37
C THR A 216 13.89 -6.31 -0.73
N THR A 217 13.46 -5.78 -1.87
CA THR A 217 12.16 -6.04 -2.47
C THR A 217 12.39 -6.75 -3.80
N ILE A 218 11.73 -7.88 -3.99
CA ILE A 218 11.65 -8.64 -5.23
C ILE A 218 10.17 -8.69 -5.57
N GLY A 219 9.81 -8.34 -6.80
CA GLY A 219 8.47 -8.58 -7.32
C GLY A 219 8.23 -10.08 -7.45
N GLY A 220 8.17 -10.56 -8.68
CA GLY A 220 8.02 -11.97 -8.91
C GLY A 220 7.90 -12.23 -10.39
N ALA A 221 6.79 -12.84 -10.79
CA ALA A 221 6.37 -12.95 -12.17
C ALA A 221 4.98 -12.31 -12.33
N GLY A 222 4.90 -11.22 -13.09
CA GLY A 222 3.72 -10.38 -13.28
C GLY A 222 4.11 -8.92 -13.46
N ASP A 223 3.14 -8.02 -13.61
CA ASP A 223 3.43 -6.58 -13.81
C ASP A 223 3.45 -5.85 -12.45
N ASP A 224 4.61 -5.82 -11.77
CA ASP A 224 4.71 -5.42 -10.35
C ASP A 224 4.94 -3.92 -10.10
N LEU A 225 4.42 -3.40 -8.99
CA LEU A 225 4.68 -2.05 -8.49
C LEU A 225 5.54 -2.07 -7.22
N LEU A 226 6.84 -1.80 -7.37
CA LEU A 226 7.79 -1.73 -6.26
C LEU A 226 8.05 -0.28 -5.84
N ILE A 227 7.73 0.07 -4.59
CA ILE A 227 7.96 1.40 -4.02
C ILE A 227 9.03 1.31 -2.93
N VAL A 228 10.28 1.63 -3.27
CA VAL A 228 11.45 1.36 -2.42
C VAL A 228 12.18 2.65 -2.04
N GLN A 229 12.28 2.90 -0.73
CA GLN A 229 12.92 4.11 -0.21
C GLN A 229 14.42 3.97 0.02
N ARG A 230 14.89 2.80 0.47
CA ARG A 230 16.32 2.46 0.59
C ARG A 230 16.48 0.97 0.27
N GLY A 231 17.70 0.53 0.03
CA GLY A 231 17.96 -0.88 -0.24
C GLY A 231 17.91 -1.22 -1.72
N THR A 232 17.30 -2.34 -2.07
CA THR A 232 17.33 -2.90 -3.44
C THR A 232 15.95 -3.35 -3.88
N ALA A 233 15.47 -2.85 -5.01
CA ALA A 233 14.32 -3.36 -5.76
C ALA A 233 14.81 -4.25 -6.91
N ARG A 234 14.07 -5.32 -7.19
CA ARG A 234 14.16 -6.15 -8.38
C ARG A 234 12.73 -6.39 -8.84
N GLY A 235 12.42 -6.12 -10.10
CA GLY A 235 11.17 -6.55 -10.70
C GLY A 235 11.16 -8.08 -10.84
N GLY A 236 11.16 -8.55 -12.08
CA GLY A 236 11.28 -9.97 -12.40
C GLY A 236 11.06 -10.23 -13.88
N PRO A 237 10.32 -11.29 -14.25
CA PRO A 237 9.67 -11.39 -15.55
C PRO A 237 8.29 -10.72 -15.51
N GLY A 238 8.02 -9.83 -16.48
CA GLY A 238 6.85 -8.95 -16.48
C GLY A 238 7.24 -7.48 -16.56
N ARG A 239 6.27 -6.57 -16.71
CA ARG A 239 6.52 -5.14 -16.97
C ARG A 239 6.39 -4.30 -15.71
N ASP A 240 7.51 -4.14 -15.02
CA ASP A 240 7.56 -3.66 -13.66
C ASP A 240 7.72 -2.15 -13.55
N VAL A 241 7.18 -1.58 -12.47
CA VAL A 241 7.25 -0.16 -12.15
C VAL A 241 8.01 0.08 -10.85
N LEU A 242 9.31 0.35 -10.96
CA LEU A 242 10.19 0.56 -9.81
C LEU A 242 10.27 2.04 -9.41
N GLN A 243 9.66 2.41 -8.30
CA GLN A 243 9.71 3.77 -7.73
C GLN A 243 10.83 3.90 -6.69
N LEU A 244 11.97 4.45 -7.13
CA LEU A 244 13.19 4.54 -6.32
C LEU A 244 13.36 5.94 -5.71
N SER A 245 13.59 5.99 -4.39
CA SER A 245 13.99 7.22 -3.68
C SER A 245 15.20 6.98 -2.77
N ARG A 246 15.68 8.03 -2.09
CA ARG A 246 16.75 8.11 -1.07
C ARG A 246 18.02 7.29 -1.30
N GLY A 247 18.35 6.96 -2.56
CA GLY A 247 19.53 6.17 -2.92
C GLY A 247 19.29 4.66 -3.03
N ALA A 248 18.04 4.22 -3.11
CA ALA A 248 17.68 2.84 -3.45
C ALA A 248 18.28 2.41 -4.81
N ARG A 249 18.51 1.11 -4.94
CA ARG A 249 18.98 0.47 -6.17
C ARG A 249 17.81 -0.25 -6.82
N GLY A 250 17.65 -0.18 -8.14
CA GLY A 250 16.64 -0.93 -8.87
C GLY A 250 17.23 -1.72 -10.01
N HIS A 251 16.74 -2.92 -10.19
CA HIS A 251 16.89 -3.73 -11.39
C HIS A 251 15.48 -3.94 -11.94
N GLY A 252 15.25 -3.66 -13.22
CA GLY A 252 14.01 -4.04 -13.89
C GLY A 252 13.91 -5.57 -13.96
N GLY A 253 14.15 -6.13 -15.14
CA GLY A 253 13.84 -7.51 -15.41
C GLY A 253 14.54 -8.06 -16.65
N ALA A 254 13.74 -8.74 -17.47
CA ALA A 254 14.11 -9.18 -18.82
C ALA A 254 13.12 -8.66 -19.89
N ASP A 255 12.18 -7.81 -19.46
CA ASP A 255 11.02 -7.28 -20.18
C ASP A 255 11.01 -5.74 -20.04
N ASP A 256 10.02 -5.04 -20.61
CA ASP A 256 10.07 -3.58 -20.74
C ASP A 256 9.61 -2.82 -19.46
N ASP A 257 10.55 -2.36 -18.62
CA ASP A 257 10.23 -1.80 -17.29
C ASP A 257 10.20 -0.25 -17.21
N GLU A 258 9.46 0.32 -16.24
CA GLU A 258 9.47 1.75 -15.93
C GLU A 258 10.14 2.08 -14.58
N ILE A 259 11.40 2.52 -14.61
CA ILE A 259 12.16 2.86 -13.41
C ILE A 259 12.07 4.37 -13.09
N ARG A 260 11.25 4.71 -12.10
CA ARG A 260 10.93 6.08 -11.66
C ARG A 260 11.91 6.60 -10.60
N LEU A 261 12.76 7.54 -10.99
CA LEU A 261 13.87 8.07 -10.19
C LEU A 261 13.46 9.37 -9.46
N ARG A 262 12.97 9.23 -8.20
CA ARG A 262 12.32 10.31 -7.45
C ARG A 262 13.29 11.33 -6.83
N ASP A 263 14.36 10.89 -6.17
CA ASP A 263 15.37 11.77 -5.57
C ASP A 263 16.71 11.06 -5.29
N GLY A 264 17.61 11.70 -4.54
CA GLY A 264 18.82 11.05 -4.04
C GLY A 264 19.85 10.68 -5.11
N ARG A 265 20.61 9.61 -4.84
CA ARG A 265 21.62 9.03 -5.74
C ARG A 265 21.28 7.57 -6.05
N SER A 266 20.04 7.32 -6.45
CA SER A 266 19.58 5.98 -6.81
C SER A 266 20.41 5.42 -7.97
N VAL A 267 20.57 4.10 -8.02
CA VAL A 267 21.21 3.41 -9.13
C VAL A 267 20.19 2.51 -9.79
N ALA A 268 20.03 2.62 -11.10
CA ALA A 268 19.06 1.85 -11.84
C ALA A 268 19.77 1.10 -12.97
N TRP A 269 19.38 -0.16 -13.11
CA TRP A 269 19.71 -1.06 -14.20
C TRP A 269 18.39 -1.52 -14.83
N GLY A 270 18.27 -1.40 -16.14
CA GLY A 270 17.17 -2.02 -16.88
C GLY A 270 17.36 -3.54 -16.92
N VAL A 271 18.56 -3.92 -17.35
CA VAL A 271 19.11 -5.28 -17.53
C VAL A 271 18.80 -5.83 -18.92
N GLY A 272 17.55 -6.01 -19.30
CA GLY A 272 17.16 -6.34 -20.66
C GLY A 272 15.66 -6.12 -20.89
N GLY A 273 15.29 -5.77 -22.12
CA GLY A 273 14.00 -5.16 -22.44
C GLY A 273 14.19 -3.72 -22.93
N ASP A 274 13.13 -3.09 -23.42
CA ASP A 274 13.17 -1.69 -23.88
C ASP A 274 12.81 -0.73 -22.72
N ASP A 275 13.71 -0.65 -21.74
CA ASP A 275 13.51 -0.01 -20.43
C ASP A 275 13.31 1.52 -20.46
N THR A 276 12.45 2.07 -19.59
CA THR A 276 12.20 3.51 -19.46
C THR A 276 12.56 4.09 -18.09
N PHE A 277 13.63 4.90 -18.05
CA PHE A 277 14.09 5.63 -16.85
C PHE A 277 13.45 7.01 -16.75
N VAL A 278 12.49 7.19 -15.83
CA VAL A 278 11.76 8.45 -15.66
C VAL A 278 12.40 9.33 -14.58
N VAL A 279 12.91 10.50 -14.98
CA VAL A 279 13.51 11.50 -14.07
C VAL A 279 12.62 12.74 -14.02
N ARG A 280 12.00 13.01 -12.87
CA ARG A 280 11.12 14.19 -12.66
C ARG A 280 11.61 15.21 -11.61
N SER A 281 12.74 14.97 -10.95
CA SER A 281 13.19 15.76 -9.79
C SER A 281 14.56 16.41 -9.97
N VAL A 282 14.63 17.72 -9.72
CA VAL A 282 15.89 18.49 -9.72
C VAL A 282 16.87 18.09 -8.60
N HIS A 283 16.43 17.24 -7.66
CA HIS A 283 17.23 16.70 -6.56
C HIS A 283 17.87 15.35 -6.88
N ALA A 284 17.37 14.62 -7.87
CA ALA A 284 17.94 13.37 -8.30
C ALA A 284 19.36 13.56 -8.86
N ARG A 285 20.23 12.58 -8.62
CA ARG A 285 21.56 12.45 -9.25
C ARG A 285 21.82 10.96 -9.52
N PRO A 286 20.97 10.29 -10.30
CA PRO A 286 20.99 8.85 -10.42
C PRO A 286 22.20 8.38 -11.25
N THR A 287 22.55 7.11 -11.11
CA THR A 287 23.31 6.38 -12.13
C THR A 287 22.32 5.49 -12.88
N VAL A 288 22.38 5.53 -14.21
CA VAL A 288 21.52 4.74 -15.10
C VAL A 288 22.41 3.94 -16.05
N ASP A 289 22.11 2.65 -16.14
CA ASP A 289 22.51 1.74 -17.21
C ASP A 289 21.20 1.11 -17.69
N GLY A 290 20.89 1.18 -18.98
CA GLY A 290 19.76 0.42 -19.53
C GLY A 290 20.08 -1.07 -19.55
N GLY A 291 20.44 -1.59 -20.71
CA GLY A 291 21.15 -2.87 -20.76
C GLY A 291 21.19 -3.44 -22.17
N ALA A 292 20.32 -4.40 -22.40
CA ALA A 292 20.10 -5.05 -23.69
C ALA A 292 18.68 -4.75 -24.19
N GLY A 293 18.57 -3.76 -25.06
CA GLY A 293 17.33 -3.29 -25.66
C GLY A 293 17.54 -1.89 -26.25
N ASP A 294 16.46 -1.21 -26.60
CA ASP A 294 16.43 0.21 -26.96
C ASP A 294 15.95 1.06 -25.78
N ASP A 295 16.83 1.22 -24.79
CA ASP A 295 16.50 1.88 -23.53
C ASP A 295 16.30 3.41 -23.64
N ALA A 296 15.36 3.94 -22.86
CA ALA A 296 14.93 5.33 -22.85
C ALA A 296 15.20 6.07 -21.54
N ILE A 297 15.78 7.28 -21.62
CA ILE A 297 15.74 8.25 -20.52
C ILE A 297 14.70 9.35 -20.78
N SER A 298 13.74 9.48 -19.86
CA SER A 298 12.62 10.40 -19.98
C SER A 298 12.65 11.53 -18.96
N PHE A 299 12.65 12.76 -19.47
CA PHE A 299 12.47 14.00 -18.71
C PHE A 299 11.06 14.59 -18.85
N GLN A 300 10.09 13.79 -19.31
CA GLN A 300 8.71 14.23 -19.44
C GLN A 300 8.11 14.59 -18.07
N GLY A 301 7.64 15.84 -17.96
CA GLY A 301 7.18 16.43 -16.70
C GLY A 301 8.29 16.98 -15.80
N PHE A 302 9.55 17.02 -16.26
CA PHE A 302 10.64 17.68 -15.54
C PHE A 302 10.48 19.21 -15.61
N ALA A 303 10.66 19.89 -14.47
CA ALA A 303 10.26 21.29 -14.30
C ALA A 303 11.19 22.35 -14.94
N ARG A 304 12.16 21.95 -15.78
CA ARG A 304 13.17 22.82 -16.43
C ARG A 304 13.69 22.16 -17.71
N GLY A 305 14.30 22.97 -18.58
CA GLY A 305 15.07 22.45 -19.70
C GLY A 305 16.31 21.66 -19.25
N VAL A 306 16.61 20.60 -20.00
CA VAL A 306 17.69 19.64 -19.81
C VAL A 306 18.65 19.63 -20.99
N SER A 307 19.86 19.13 -20.75
CA SER A 307 20.84 18.82 -21.80
C SER A 307 21.29 17.38 -21.66
N VAL A 308 21.01 16.58 -22.68
CA VAL A 308 21.37 15.16 -22.78
C VAL A 308 22.46 15.00 -23.85
N ASP A 309 23.44 14.16 -23.55
CA ASP A 309 24.61 13.86 -24.37
C ASP A 309 24.91 12.37 -24.18
N LEU A 310 24.36 11.55 -25.09
CA LEU A 310 24.46 10.09 -25.04
C LEU A 310 25.90 9.65 -25.28
N ALA A 311 26.61 10.27 -26.24
CA ALA A 311 28.03 10.03 -26.49
C ALA A 311 28.94 10.19 -25.26
N ARG A 312 28.65 11.17 -24.38
CA ARG A 312 29.40 11.40 -23.13
C ARG A 312 28.78 10.72 -21.91
N GLY A 313 27.64 10.05 -22.03
CA GLY A 313 26.93 9.43 -20.93
C GLY A 313 26.53 10.43 -19.84
N LYS A 314 25.92 11.56 -20.25
CA LYS A 314 25.49 12.65 -19.34
C LYS A 314 24.12 13.21 -19.70
N ALA A 315 23.29 13.44 -18.67
CA ALA A 315 22.15 14.34 -18.73
C ALA A 315 22.27 15.39 -17.60
N ARG A 316 21.94 16.66 -17.86
CA ARG A 316 22.20 17.79 -16.95
C ARG A 316 21.09 18.85 -16.94
N TRP A 317 20.92 19.48 -15.79
CA TRP A 317 20.13 20.70 -15.59
C TRP A 317 20.95 21.68 -14.72
N GLY A 318 21.63 22.61 -15.39
CA GLY A 318 22.60 23.52 -14.75
C GLY A 318 23.79 22.79 -14.14
N LYS A 319 23.99 22.93 -12.82
CA LYS A 319 25.10 22.30 -12.06
C LYS A 319 24.76 20.90 -11.50
N ARG A 320 23.59 20.36 -11.86
CA ARG A 320 23.10 19.03 -11.44
C ARG A 320 22.81 18.19 -12.69
N GLY A 321 22.57 16.90 -12.49
CA GLY A 321 22.43 15.95 -13.58
C GLY A 321 22.55 14.50 -13.11
N VAL A 322 22.31 13.60 -14.05
CA VAL A 322 22.61 12.16 -13.98
C VAL A 322 24.12 11.98 -13.80
N ALA A 323 24.52 11.13 -12.86
CA ALA A 323 25.92 10.91 -12.50
C ALA A 323 26.66 10.15 -13.61
N ALA A 324 26.06 9.08 -14.12
CA ALA A 324 26.45 8.37 -15.33
C ALA A 324 25.19 7.83 -16.03
N LEU A 325 25.18 7.93 -17.36
CA LEU A 325 24.19 7.37 -18.26
C LEU A 325 24.94 6.41 -19.19
N ARG A 326 24.41 5.19 -19.37
CA ARG A 326 24.99 4.12 -20.18
C ARG A 326 23.85 3.34 -20.82
N SER A 327 24.11 2.71 -21.96
CA SER A 327 23.18 1.80 -22.62
C SER A 327 21.79 2.44 -22.74
N VAL A 328 21.71 3.56 -23.46
CA VAL A 328 20.47 4.31 -23.70
C VAL A 328 20.55 4.86 -25.12
N SER A 329 19.60 4.48 -25.98
CA SER A 329 19.45 4.93 -27.37
C SER A 329 18.30 5.92 -27.53
N ILE A 330 17.40 6.03 -26.56
CA ILE A 330 16.22 6.89 -26.60
C ILE A 330 16.35 8.03 -25.57
N ALA A 331 16.15 9.28 -25.99
CA ALA A 331 16.14 10.44 -25.10
C ALA A 331 14.88 11.28 -25.31
N LEU A 332 14.05 11.39 -24.27
CA LEU A 332 12.81 12.18 -24.27
C LEU A 332 12.98 13.43 -23.42
N GLY A 333 12.73 14.59 -24.01
CA GLY A 333 12.80 15.89 -23.39
C GLY A 333 11.69 16.19 -22.38
N SER A 334 11.68 17.44 -21.97
CA SER A 334 10.80 18.06 -20.98
C SER A 334 9.67 18.83 -21.68
N ALA A 335 9.07 19.81 -21.00
CA ALA A 335 8.15 20.78 -21.61
C ALA A 335 8.80 22.17 -21.76
N HIS A 336 10.13 22.18 -21.95
CA HIS A 336 10.97 23.36 -21.94
C HIS A 336 12.09 23.23 -22.97
N ARG A 337 12.82 24.33 -23.21
CA ARG A 337 13.93 24.35 -24.14
C ARG A 337 15.05 23.36 -23.76
N ASP A 338 15.20 22.34 -24.58
CA ASP A 338 16.12 21.23 -24.39
C ASP A 338 17.25 21.18 -25.43
N VAL A 339 18.31 20.44 -25.09
CA VAL A 339 19.44 20.15 -25.99
C VAL A 339 19.76 18.67 -25.89
N LEU A 340 19.32 17.89 -26.86
CA LEU A 340 19.54 16.44 -26.93
C LEU A 340 20.60 16.14 -27.99
N ALA A 341 21.58 15.31 -27.64
CA ALA A 341 22.63 14.87 -28.55
C ALA A 341 22.85 13.35 -28.43
N GLY A 342 22.83 12.70 -29.59
CA GLY A 342 23.12 11.29 -29.80
C GLY A 342 24.61 10.97 -29.74
N SER A 343 25.05 10.02 -30.56
CA SER A 343 26.39 9.43 -30.51
C SER A 343 26.99 9.07 -31.88
N GLY A 344 27.12 7.79 -32.16
CA GLY A 344 27.66 7.18 -33.38
C GLY A 344 26.89 5.89 -33.71
N ARG A 345 25.66 5.77 -33.21
CA ARG A 345 24.73 4.65 -33.33
C ARG A 345 23.36 5.24 -33.71
N ASN A 346 22.40 4.38 -34.00
CA ASN A 346 21.03 4.82 -34.28
C ASN A 346 20.36 5.22 -32.96
N GLU A 347 19.86 6.44 -32.86
CA GLU A 347 19.15 6.93 -31.67
C GLU A 347 17.83 7.64 -31.99
N TYR A 348 16.91 7.63 -31.01
CA TYR A 348 15.66 8.37 -31.06
C TYR A 348 15.71 9.54 -30.08
N LEU A 349 15.67 10.77 -30.58
CA LEU A 349 15.71 11.99 -29.78
C LEU A 349 14.41 12.77 -29.98
N SER A 350 13.60 12.91 -28.93
CA SER A 350 12.35 13.69 -28.95
C SER A 350 12.44 14.89 -28.02
N GLY A 351 12.34 16.11 -28.55
CA GLY A 351 12.37 17.35 -27.77
C GLY A 351 11.12 17.52 -26.92
N GLY A 352 9.95 17.33 -27.53
CA GLY A 352 8.65 17.47 -26.87
C GLY A 352 8.08 18.88 -27.07
N PRO A 353 7.37 19.46 -26.08
CA PRO A 353 6.98 20.87 -26.12
C PRO A 353 8.18 21.75 -25.73
N GLY A 354 8.65 22.63 -26.62
CA GLY A 354 9.86 23.40 -26.31
C GLY A 354 10.30 24.40 -27.37
N ALA A 355 11.63 24.53 -27.52
CA ALA A 355 12.29 25.34 -28.54
C ALA A 355 13.69 24.74 -28.75
N ASP A 356 13.68 23.51 -29.24
CA ASP A 356 14.65 22.49 -28.85
C ASP A 356 15.76 22.32 -29.88
N ARG A 357 16.84 21.67 -29.46
CA ARG A 357 17.99 21.41 -30.32
C ARG A 357 18.35 19.94 -30.26
N LEU A 358 18.16 19.25 -31.39
CA LEU A 358 18.44 17.83 -31.56
C LEU A 358 19.67 17.67 -32.46
N LEU A 359 20.58 16.77 -32.05
CA LEU A 359 21.83 16.48 -32.74
C LEU A 359 22.00 14.96 -32.81
N GLY A 360 21.73 14.34 -33.96
CA GLY A 360 21.97 12.90 -34.14
C GLY A 360 23.46 12.56 -34.07
N LEU A 361 24.26 13.36 -34.79
CA LEU A 361 25.70 13.25 -35.01
C LEU A 361 26.07 12.19 -36.05
N GLY A 362 25.72 10.92 -35.84
CA GLY A 362 25.96 9.87 -36.82
C GLY A 362 25.43 8.51 -36.39
N GLY A 363 24.97 7.73 -37.36
CA GLY A 363 23.98 6.69 -37.15
C GLY A 363 22.85 6.89 -38.15
N THR A 364 21.76 6.13 -38.01
CA THR A 364 20.49 6.42 -38.67
C THR A 364 19.52 6.86 -37.59
N ASP A 365 19.36 8.18 -37.43
CA ASP A 365 18.68 8.76 -36.27
C ASP A 365 17.24 9.19 -36.57
N ILE A 366 16.39 9.21 -35.53
CA ILE A 366 15.05 9.79 -35.57
C ILE A 366 15.00 11.00 -34.63
N LEU A 367 14.84 12.20 -35.20
CA LEU A 367 14.89 13.47 -34.48
C LEU A 367 13.53 14.18 -34.52
N GLU A 368 12.73 14.03 -33.47
CA GLU A 368 11.42 14.67 -33.33
C GLU A 368 11.48 15.94 -32.48
N GLY A 369 11.37 17.12 -33.11
CA GLY A 369 11.30 18.40 -32.38
C GLY A 369 10.11 18.43 -31.43
N GLY A 370 8.92 18.18 -31.97
CA GLY A 370 7.67 18.13 -31.22
C GLY A 370 6.81 19.38 -31.43
N ARG A 371 6.56 20.16 -30.38
CA ARG A 371 5.78 21.41 -30.44
C ARG A 371 6.65 22.58 -30.05
N GLY A 372 7.10 23.38 -31.01
CA GLY A 372 7.88 24.55 -30.66
C GLY A 372 8.42 25.36 -31.81
N ARG A 373 9.73 25.59 -31.75
CA ARG A 373 10.51 26.11 -32.87
C ARG A 373 11.89 25.50 -32.77
N ASP A 374 11.97 24.30 -33.31
CA ASP A 374 12.96 23.31 -33.00
C ASP A 374 13.97 23.20 -34.13
N VAL A 375 15.17 22.74 -33.79
CA VAL A 375 16.31 22.70 -34.69
C VAL A 375 16.95 21.32 -34.63
N ALA A 376 16.70 20.52 -35.66
CA ALA A 376 17.28 19.20 -35.84
C ALA A 376 18.48 19.26 -36.81
N TYR A 377 19.58 18.66 -36.38
CA TYR A 377 20.70 18.31 -37.25
C TYR A 377 20.88 16.80 -37.12
N GLY A 378 20.67 16.05 -38.20
CA GLY A 378 20.95 14.61 -38.26
C GLY A 378 22.45 14.40 -38.14
N GLY A 379 23.13 14.28 -39.28
CA GLY A 379 24.58 14.35 -39.35
C GLY A 379 25.13 13.40 -40.39
N GLY A 380 25.60 12.26 -39.90
CA GLY A 380 26.25 11.23 -40.71
C GLY A 380 25.46 9.94 -40.78
N GLY A 381 24.47 9.89 -41.67
CA GLY A 381 23.73 8.69 -42.05
C GLY A 381 22.43 9.02 -42.77
N ALA A 382 21.37 8.25 -42.51
CA ALA A 382 20.07 8.38 -43.17
C ALA A 382 19.00 8.89 -42.18
N ASP A 383 19.20 10.10 -41.67
CA ASP A 383 18.46 10.63 -40.52
C ASP A 383 17.07 11.14 -40.88
N ILE A 384 16.05 10.79 -40.09
CA ILE A 384 14.67 11.26 -40.25
C ILE A 384 14.42 12.37 -39.22
N CYS A 385 14.02 13.57 -39.67
CA CYS A 385 13.85 14.72 -38.77
C CYS A 385 12.49 15.39 -38.90
N SER A 386 11.75 15.53 -37.80
CA SER A 386 10.49 16.29 -37.73
C SER A 386 10.67 17.56 -36.88
N ALA A 387 11.16 18.65 -37.50
CA ALA A 387 11.37 19.95 -36.86
C ALA A 387 11.19 21.12 -37.86
N GLU A 388 11.05 22.36 -37.37
CA GLU A 388 10.96 23.57 -38.22
C GLU A 388 12.25 23.82 -39.00
N VAL A 389 13.41 23.64 -38.37
CA VAL A 389 14.71 23.83 -38.99
C VAL A 389 15.46 22.50 -39.02
N ARG A 390 15.65 21.95 -40.21
CA ARG A 390 16.31 20.65 -40.44
C ARG A 390 17.61 20.86 -41.24
N ARG A 391 18.67 20.11 -40.93
CA ARG A 391 19.88 20.01 -41.77
C ARG A 391 20.47 18.61 -41.72
N GLY A 392 20.81 18.07 -42.89
CA GLY A 392 21.35 16.72 -42.99
C GLY A 392 20.34 15.66 -42.54
N CYS A 393 19.09 15.80 -42.99
CA CYS A 393 18.01 14.85 -42.72
C CYS A 393 17.14 14.66 -43.96
N GLU A 394 16.50 13.51 -44.05
CA GLU A 394 15.30 13.26 -44.84
C GLU A 394 14.05 13.77 -44.08
N VAL A 395 12.90 13.80 -44.76
CA VAL A 395 11.69 14.57 -44.36
C VAL A 395 10.54 13.68 -43.89
#